data_AF-A0A1U8P8A7-F1
#
_entry.id   AF-A0A1U8P8A7-F1
#
_cell.length_a   1.000
_cell.length_b   1.000
_cell.length_c   1.000
_cell.angle_alpha   90.00
_cell.angle_beta   90.00
_cell.angle_gamma   90.00
#
_symmetry.space_group_name_H-M   'P 1'
#
loop_
_entity.id
_entity.type
_entity.pdbx_description
1 polymer ?
#
loop_
_entity_poly.entity_id
_entity_poly.type
_entity_poly.pdbx_seq_one_letter_code
_entity_poly.pdbx_strand_id
1 'polypeptide(L)'
;MSARVTRRRGTRGRDTSETPVSPATETGSQDQAARDDALSQAMLRILGRVTGPNTGAGGRRSITERLRSNGAELFGGIAGVAPNVAEYWIKATKRIMDDLDYTSEQKLKGVVSLLRDNAYQWWLTVKGGTKPDRLTWEFFKTTFQGKYVGASYVNARRREFLNLILGDRPMAEYEAEFLRE
;
A
#
# COMPACT_ATOMS: atom_id res chain seq x y z
N MET A 1 -43.66 46.01 -64.32
CA MET A 1 -42.81 46.71 -63.34
C MET A 1 -43.44 48.08 -63.07
N SER A 2 -44.19 48.21 -61.97
CA SER A 2 -45.02 49.39 -61.66
C SER A 2 -44.34 50.31 -60.65
N ALA A 3 -44.34 51.63 -60.95
CA ALA A 3 -44.78 52.79 -60.14
C ALA A 3 -44.27 52.93 -58.68
N ARG A 4 -44.04 54.09 -58.07
CA ARG A 4 -43.95 55.54 -58.37
C ARG A 4 -43.71 56.19 -56.98
N VAL A 5 -43.04 57.34 -56.96
CA VAL A 5 -43.32 58.54 -56.14
C VAL A 5 -43.15 58.52 -54.60
N THR A 6 -42.06 59.18 -54.18
CA THR A 6 -41.95 60.42 -53.37
C THR A 6 -42.80 60.68 -52.10
N ARG A 7 -42.05 61.12 -51.06
CA ARG A 7 -42.30 62.24 -50.10
C ARG A 7 -43.09 61.93 -48.81
N ARG A 8 -42.47 62.19 -47.63
CA ARG A 8 -42.69 63.40 -46.81
C ARG A 8 -41.95 63.35 -45.46
N ARG A 9 -41.44 64.53 -45.08
CA ARG A 9 -40.97 64.94 -43.76
C ARG A 9 -42.19 65.28 -42.89
N GLY A 10 -42.19 64.89 -41.62
CA GLY A 10 -43.19 65.28 -40.62
C GLY A 10 -42.54 65.49 -39.26
N THR A 11 -42.80 66.64 -38.66
CA THR A 11 -42.21 67.18 -37.43
C THR A 11 -43.21 67.15 -36.26
N ARG A 12 -42.64 67.06 -35.05
CA ARG A 12 -43.08 67.70 -33.78
C ARG A 12 -44.16 67.00 -32.93
N GLY A 13 -43.75 66.65 -31.72
CA GLY A 13 -44.60 66.44 -30.54
C GLY A 13 -43.74 66.57 -29.28
N ARG A 14 -43.92 67.67 -28.56
CA ARG A 14 -43.30 68.03 -27.28
C ARG A 14 -44.27 67.57 -26.21
N ASP A 15 -43.81 66.89 -25.17
CA ASP A 15 -44.43 67.03 -23.85
C ASP A 15 -43.38 66.96 -22.75
N THR A 16 -43.53 67.93 -21.87
CA THR A 16 -42.75 68.31 -20.70
C THR A 16 -42.96 67.34 -19.55
N SER A 17 -41.90 67.01 -18.81
CA SER A 17 -41.98 66.71 -17.38
C SER A 17 -40.58 66.88 -16.77
N GLU A 18 -40.55 67.37 -15.54
CA GLU A 18 -39.48 68.12 -14.91
C GLU A 18 -38.29 67.27 -14.43
N THR A 19 -37.12 67.93 -14.35
CA THR A 19 -35.89 67.44 -13.73
C THR A 19 -36.02 67.41 -12.21
N PRO A 20 -35.42 66.43 -11.53
CA PRO A 20 -34.72 66.76 -10.29
C PRO A 20 -33.24 66.36 -10.36
N VAL A 21 -32.40 67.33 -10.01
CA VAL A 21 -30.97 67.21 -9.77
C VAL A 21 -30.70 66.04 -8.80
N SER A 22 -29.79 65.15 -9.18
CA SER A 22 -29.24 64.13 -8.28
C SER A 22 -27.93 64.64 -7.66
N PRO A 23 -27.71 64.44 -6.35
CA PRO A 23 -26.51 64.87 -5.65
C PRO A 23 -25.33 63.93 -5.97
N ALA A 24 -24.12 64.48 -5.97
CA ALA A 24 -22.91 63.70 -5.91
C ALA A 24 -22.91 62.89 -4.60
N THR A 25 -22.70 61.58 -4.70
CA THR A 25 -22.34 60.75 -3.56
C THR A 25 -21.20 59.85 -3.99
N GLU A 26 -20.02 60.14 -3.46
CA GLU A 26 -18.91 59.21 -3.42
C GLU A 26 -19.39 57.89 -2.81
N THR A 27 -19.32 56.80 -3.57
CA THR A 27 -19.42 55.45 -2.99
C THR A 27 -18.41 54.55 -3.69
N GLY A 28 -17.16 55.00 -3.70
CA GLY A 28 -16.02 54.17 -4.07
C GLY A 28 -15.39 53.55 -2.83
N SER A 29 -15.95 52.44 -2.33
CA SER A 29 -15.20 51.56 -1.40
C SER A 29 -15.85 50.20 -1.12
N GLN A 30 -17.13 49.99 -1.44
CA GLN A 30 -17.81 48.71 -1.12
C GLN A 30 -17.56 47.58 -2.14
N ASP A 31 -17.10 47.91 -3.34
CA ASP A 31 -17.02 46.95 -4.45
C ASP A 31 -15.72 46.11 -4.45
N GLN A 32 -14.67 46.60 -3.78
CA GLN A 32 -13.38 45.93 -3.72
C GLN A 32 -13.38 44.80 -2.67
N ALA A 33 -13.89 45.06 -1.47
CA ALA A 33 -13.96 44.07 -0.39
C ALA A 33 -14.84 42.86 -0.78
N ALA A 34 -15.98 43.10 -1.44
CA ALA A 34 -16.85 42.02 -1.92
C ALA A 34 -16.19 41.15 -3.02
N ARG A 35 -15.34 41.76 -3.86
CA ARG A 35 -14.56 41.04 -4.88
C ARG A 35 -13.43 40.23 -4.26
N ASP A 36 -12.73 40.80 -3.31
CA ASP A 36 -11.63 40.13 -2.59
C ASP A 36 -12.16 38.97 -1.73
N ASP A 37 -13.36 39.12 -1.16
CA ASP A 37 -14.09 38.04 -0.48
C ASP A 37 -14.51 36.94 -1.45
N ALA A 38 -15.01 37.29 -2.64
CA ALA A 38 -15.40 36.32 -3.66
C ALA A 38 -14.18 35.54 -4.21
N LEU A 39 -13.05 36.23 -4.38
CA LEU A 39 -11.77 35.62 -4.80
C LEU A 39 -11.22 34.70 -3.70
N SER A 40 -11.26 35.13 -2.44
CA SER A 40 -10.86 34.32 -1.29
C SER A 40 -11.74 33.08 -1.15
N GLN A 41 -13.06 33.22 -1.34
CA GLN A 41 -14.00 32.10 -1.35
C GLN A 41 -13.77 31.16 -2.54
N ALA A 42 -13.44 31.68 -3.73
CA ALA A 42 -13.13 30.88 -4.90
C ALA A 42 -11.81 30.10 -4.71
N MET A 43 -10.77 30.75 -4.18
CA MET A 43 -9.50 30.08 -3.81
C MET A 43 -9.72 29.00 -2.75
N LEU A 44 -10.56 29.23 -1.74
CA LEU A 44 -10.90 28.20 -0.75
C LEU A 44 -11.65 27.00 -1.36
N ARG A 45 -12.51 27.23 -2.36
CA ARG A 45 -13.21 26.14 -3.09
C ARG A 45 -12.28 25.38 -4.02
N ILE A 46 -11.28 26.04 -4.61
CA ILE A 46 -10.26 25.40 -5.44
C ILE A 46 -9.26 24.65 -4.55
N LEU A 47 -8.82 25.25 -3.45
CA LEU A 47 -7.96 24.60 -2.46
C LEU A 47 -8.69 23.41 -1.83
N GLY A 48 -9.98 23.51 -1.49
CA GLY A 48 -10.79 22.36 -1.05
C GLY A 48 -11.00 21.26 -2.10
N ARG A 49 -10.72 21.52 -3.38
CA ARG A 49 -10.73 20.53 -4.47
C ARG A 49 -9.33 19.95 -4.77
N VAL A 50 -8.26 20.72 -4.54
CA VAL A 50 -6.85 20.31 -4.70
C VAL A 50 -6.34 19.60 -3.46
N THR A 51 -6.73 20.09 -2.29
CA THR A 51 -6.73 19.40 -1.00
C THR A 51 -8.16 18.97 -0.72
N GLY A 52 -8.70 18.07 -1.56
CA GLY A 52 -9.77 17.23 -1.03
C GLY A 52 -9.30 16.67 0.31
N PRO A 53 -10.16 16.52 1.33
CA PRO A 53 -9.80 15.59 2.38
C PRO A 53 -9.44 14.32 1.63
N ASN A 54 -8.21 13.85 1.82
CA ASN A 54 -7.94 12.43 1.73
C ASN A 54 -8.80 11.79 2.83
N THR A 55 -10.12 11.81 2.63
CA THR A 55 -11.03 10.77 3.03
C THR A 55 -10.44 9.58 2.33
N GLY A 56 -9.46 8.95 2.98
CA GLY A 56 -8.90 7.69 2.57
C GLY A 56 -10.12 6.83 2.35
N ALA A 57 -10.40 6.54 1.08
CA ALA A 57 -11.51 5.72 0.66
C ALA A 57 -11.26 4.34 1.26
N GLY A 58 -11.59 4.14 2.54
CA GLY A 58 -11.22 3.00 3.39
C GLY A 58 -10.12 2.16 2.77
N GLY A 59 -8.96 2.78 2.53
CA GLY A 59 -8.02 2.34 1.51
C GLY A 59 -7.43 1.03 1.97
N ARG A 60 -8.02 -0.09 1.54
CA ARG A 60 -7.59 -1.40 2.02
C ARG A 60 -6.16 -1.58 1.56
N ARG A 61 -5.23 -1.33 2.48
CA ARG A 61 -3.79 -1.41 2.28
C ARG A 61 -3.48 -2.74 1.58
N SER A 62 -2.64 -2.70 0.54
CA SER A 62 -2.27 -3.90 -0.20
C SER A 62 -1.66 -4.94 0.74
N ILE A 63 -1.68 -6.20 0.33
CA ILE A 63 -1.08 -7.30 1.11
C ILE A 63 0.38 -6.96 1.45
N THR A 64 1.16 -6.51 0.47
CA THR A 64 2.57 -6.17 0.64
C THR A 64 2.79 -4.99 1.59
N GLU A 65 1.98 -3.94 1.49
CA GLU A 65 2.08 -2.81 2.42
C GLU A 65 1.70 -3.24 3.84
N ARG A 66 0.66 -4.06 4.02
CA ARG A 66 0.29 -4.57 5.35
C ARG A 66 1.42 -5.37 5.96
N LEU A 67 2.05 -6.27 5.20
CA LEU A 67 3.19 -7.05 5.68
C LEU A 67 4.37 -6.16 6.08
N ARG A 68 4.76 -5.20 5.23
CA ARG A 68 5.87 -4.28 5.53
C ARG A 68 5.59 -3.38 6.73
N SER A 69 4.35 -2.91 6.90
CA SER A 69 3.96 -2.13 8.08
C SER A 69 4.00 -2.94 9.38
N ASN A 70 3.96 -4.28 9.31
CA ASN A 70 4.10 -5.18 10.46
C ASN A 70 5.52 -5.74 10.60
N GLY A 71 6.50 -5.16 9.90
CA GLY A 71 7.91 -5.54 10.03
C GLY A 71 8.36 -6.71 9.15
N ALA A 72 7.57 -7.12 8.16
CA ALA A 72 8.02 -8.14 7.22
C ALA A 72 9.14 -7.59 6.31
N GLU A 73 10.27 -8.30 6.28
CA GLU A 73 11.44 -7.92 5.50
C GLU A 73 11.42 -8.51 4.09
N LEU A 74 12.16 -7.90 3.17
CA LEU A 74 12.36 -8.44 1.83
C LEU A 74 13.42 -9.55 1.85
N PHE A 75 13.29 -10.52 0.95
CA PHE A 75 14.26 -11.61 0.81
C PHE A 75 14.85 -11.65 -0.60
N GLY A 76 16.13 -11.28 -0.72
CA GLY A 76 16.85 -11.24 -2.00
C GLY A 76 17.43 -12.59 -2.46
N GLY A 77 17.62 -13.55 -1.55
CA GLY A 77 18.16 -14.88 -1.88
C GLY A 77 19.58 -14.84 -2.44
N ILE A 78 20.43 -13.94 -1.94
CA ILE A 78 21.85 -13.81 -2.33
C ILE A 78 22.56 -15.18 -2.14
N ALA A 79 23.49 -15.51 -3.03
CA ALA A 79 24.32 -16.70 -2.87
C ALA A 79 25.08 -16.62 -1.53
N GLY A 80 24.91 -17.63 -0.66
CA GLY A 80 25.53 -17.65 0.67
C GLY A 80 24.69 -17.07 1.81
N VAL A 81 23.40 -16.77 1.60
CA VAL A 81 22.48 -16.55 2.74
C VAL A 81 22.59 -17.75 3.69
N ALA A 82 22.96 -17.48 4.94
CA ALA A 82 23.08 -18.52 5.94
C ALA A 82 21.70 -19.20 6.16
N PRO A 83 21.63 -20.55 6.20
CA PRO A 83 20.37 -21.27 6.31
C PRO A 83 19.46 -20.82 7.46
N ASN A 84 20.05 -20.41 8.59
CA ASN A 84 19.33 -19.87 9.74
C ASN A 84 18.59 -18.56 9.42
N VAL A 85 19.18 -17.69 8.60
CA VAL A 85 18.57 -16.42 8.19
C VAL A 85 17.35 -16.68 7.30
N ALA A 86 17.48 -17.59 6.32
CA ALA A 86 16.36 -17.97 5.47
C ALA A 86 15.23 -18.64 6.27
N GLU A 87 15.58 -19.53 7.21
CA GLU A 87 14.61 -20.18 8.09
C GLU A 87 13.91 -19.17 9.02
N TYR A 88 14.66 -18.24 9.60
CA TYR A 88 14.10 -17.19 10.44
C TYR A 88 13.16 -16.30 9.66
N TRP A 89 13.57 -15.86 8.47
CA TRP A 89 12.78 -14.99 7.60
C TRP A 89 11.39 -15.58 7.28
N ILE A 90 11.33 -16.85 6.87
CA ILE A 90 10.05 -17.48 6.54
C ILE A 90 9.17 -17.69 7.79
N LYS A 91 9.77 -17.98 8.94
CA LYS A 91 9.03 -18.12 10.22
C LYS A 91 8.46 -16.78 10.70
N ALA A 92 9.27 -15.71 10.67
CA ALA A 92 8.85 -14.36 11.06
C ALA A 92 7.73 -13.85 10.14
N THR A 93 7.90 -14.01 8.82
CA THR A 93 6.89 -13.64 7.83
C THR A 93 5.58 -14.42 8.01
N LYS A 94 5.68 -15.74 8.24
CA LYS A 94 4.50 -16.58 8.53
C LYS A 94 3.76 -16.11 9.77
N ARG A 95 4.48 -15.79 10.84
CA ARG A 95 3.88 -15.29 12.09
C ARG A 95 3.06 -14.02 11.85
N ILE A 96 3.62 -13.04 11.14
CA ILE A 96 2.90 -11.81 10.77
C ILE A 96 1.64 -12.14 9.96
N MET A 97 1.72 -13.07 9.00
CA MET A 97 0.56 -13.47 8.20
C MET A 97 -0.50 -14.22 9.01
N ASP A 98 -0.09 -15.04 9.99
CA ASP A 98 -0.98 -15.72 10.91
C ASP A 98 -1.69 -14.68 11.81
N ASP A 99 -0.98 -13.69 12.35
CA ASP A 99 -1.53 -12.60 13.17
C ASP A 99 -2.50 -11.68 12.38
N LEU A 100 -2.40 -11.66 11.05
CA LEU A 100 -3.29 -10.91 10.15
C LEU A 100 -4.43 -11.77 9.57
N ASP A 101 -4.60 -13.01 10.05
CA ASP A 101 -5.60 -13.98 9.60
C ASP A 101 -5.57 -14.25 8.08
N TYR A 102 -4.37 -14.28 7.48
CA TYR A 102 -4.27 -14.55 6.05
C TYR A 102 -4.60 -16.00 5.71
N THR A 103 -5.44 -16.16 4.69
CA THR A 103 -5.70 -17.46 4.06
C THR A 103 -4.43 -18.00 3.38
N SER A 104 -4.40 -19.30 3.07
CA SER A 104 -3.26 -19.91 2.35
C SER A 104 -2.95 -19.22 1.02
N GLU A 105 -3.97 -18.75 0.30
CA GLU A 105 -3.78 -18.01 -0.95
C GLU A 105 -3.18 -16.61 -0.69
N GLN A 106 -3.66 -15.90 0.35
CA GLN A 106 -3.14 -14.60 0.74
C GLN A 106 -1.69 -14.70 1.25
N LYS A 107 -1.35 -15.76 1.99
CA LYS A 107 0.01 -16.08 2.42
C LYS A 107 0.94 -16.26 1.24
N LEU A 108 0.53 -17.04 0.24
CA LEU A 108 1.32 -17.23 -0.98
C LEU A 108 1.52 -15.90 -1.73
N LYS A 109 0.46 -15.12 -1.95
CA LYS A 109 0.57 -13.80 -2.60
C LYS A 109 1.50 -12.87 -1.81
N GLY A 110 1.37 -12.88 -0.49
CA GLY A 110 2.15 -12.05 0.42
C GLY A 110 3.63 -12.40 0.39
N VAL A 111 3.98 -13.68 0.56
CA VAL A 111 5.39 -14.10 0.62
C VAL A 111 6.10 -13.86 -0.70
N VAL A 112 5.42 -14.11 -1.82
CA VAL A 112 5.96 -13.87 -3.16
C VAL A 112 6.21 -12.39 -3.40
N SER A 113 5.38 -11.51 -2.83
CA SER A 113 5.57 -10.05 -2.93
C SER A 113 6.76 -9.51 -2.13
N LEU A 114 7.29 -10.30 -1.19
CA LEU A 114 8.46 -9.97 -0.40
C LEU A 114 9.77 -10.50 -1.02
N LEU A 115 9.70 -11.34 -2.05
CA LEU A 115 10.88 -11.84 -2.74
C LEU A 115 11.47 -10.76 -3.65
N ARG A 116 12.80 -10.72 -3.71
CA ARG A 116 13.59 -9.85 -4.59
C ARG A 116 14.69 -10.64 -5.27
N ASP A 117 15.29 -10.04 -6.29
CA ASP A 117 16.50 -10.50 -6.96
C ASP A 117 16.49 -12.01 -7.26
N ASN A 118 17.50 -12.75 -6.79
CA ASN A 118 17.67 -14.18 -7.02
C ASN A 118 16.51 -15.01 -6.47
N ALA A 119 15.93 -14.64 -5.34
CA ALA A 119 14.79 -15.36 -4.78
C ALA A 119 13.54 -15.23 -5.64
N TYR A 120 13.30 -14.03 -6.18
CA TYR A 120 12.16 -13.84 -7.09
C TYR A 120 12.37 -14.60 -8.41
N GLN A 121 13.57 -14.54 -9.00
CA GLN A 121 13.90 -15.29 -10.22
C GLN A 121 13.79 -16.81 -10.04
N TRP A 122 14.27 -17.32 -8.90
CA TRP A 122 14.09 -18.73 -8.54
C TRP A 122 12.61 -19.11 -8.46
N TRP A 123 11.79 -18.30 -7.78
CA TRP A 123 10.36 -18.58 -7.65
C TRP A 123 9.64 -18.57 -9.01
N LEU A 124 9.98 -17.66 -9.93
CA LEU A 124 9.43 -17.67 -11.28
C LEU A 124 9.75 -18.97 -12.03
N THR A 125 10.95 -19.51 -11.86
CA THR A 125 11.37 -20.80 -12.46
C THR A 125 10.55 -21.96 -11.88
N VAL A 126 10.41 -22.03 -10.55
CA VAL A 126 9.60 -23.06 -9.87
C VAL A 126 8.15 -22.98 -10.30
N LYS A 127 7.60 -21.76 -10.38
CA LYS A 127 6.23 -21.50 -10.82
C LYS A 127 6.00 -21.92 -12.27
N GLY A 128 6.93 -21.63 -13.17
CA GLY A 128 6.83 -22.00 -14.60
C GLY A 128 6.80 -23.51 -14.83
N GLY A 129 7.47 -24.29 -13.98
CA GLY A 129 7.46 -25.75 -14.04
C GLY A 129 6.31 -26.44 -13.30
N THR A 130 5.42 -25.70 -12.65
CA THR A 130 4.39 -26.24 -11.76
C THR A 130 2.98 -25.88 -12.22
N LYS A 131 2.05 -26.85 -12.18
CA LYS A 131 0.66 -26.60 -12.52
C LYS A 131 0.00 -25.62 -11.52
N PRO A 132 -0.86 -24.68 -11.96
CA PRO A 132 -1.44 -23.65 -11.08
C PRO A 132 -2.20 -24.18 -9.85
N ASP A 133 -2.90 -25.31 -9.97
CA ASP A 133 -3.64 -25.99 -8.91
C ASP A 133 -2.74 -26.50 -7.78
N ARG A 134 -1.43 -26.69 -8.05
CA ARG A 134 -0.44 -27.13 -7.07
C ARG A 134 0.29 -25.98 -6.38
N LEU A 135 0.12 -24.74 -6.86
CA LEU A 135 0.77 -23.56 -6.29
C LEU A 135 0.07 -23.13 -5.00
N THR A 136 0.45 -23.78 -3.89
CA THR A 136 -0.06 -23.51 -2.55
C THR A 136 1.02 -22.88 -1.67
N TRP A 137 0.60 -22.30 -0.54
CA TRP A 137 1.52 -21.85 0.52
C TRP A 137 2.44 -22.99 1.03
N GLU A 138 1.90 -24.20 1.19
CA GLU A 138 2.68 -25.37 1.62
C GLU A 138 3.74 -25.74 0.59
N PHE A 139 3.38 -25.76 -0.69
CA PHE A 139 4.33 -26.00 -1.78
C PHE A 139 5.46 -24.95 -1.80
N PHE A 140 5.13 -23.68 -1.61
CA PHE A 140 6.13 -22.62 -1.47
C PHE A 140 7.09 -22.90 -0.32
N LYS A 141 6.58 -23.21 0.88
CA LYS A 141 7.45 -23.49 2.05
C LYS A 141 8.40 -24.65 1.80
N THR A 142 7.90 -25.77 1.27
CA THR A 142 8.72 -26.96 1.01
C THR A 142 9.83 -26.66 0.01
N THR A 143 9.51 -25.99 -1.09
CA THR A 143 10.50 -25.64 -2.13
C THR A 143 11.50 -24.60 -1.63
N PHE A 144 11.04 -23.60 -0.86
CA PHE A 144 11.89 -22.58 -0.25
C PHE A 144 12.89 -23.19 0.75
N GLN A 145 12.42 -24.07 1.64
CA GLN A 145 13.26 -24.78 2.59
C GLN A 145 14.30 -25.64 1.87
N GLY A 146 13.89 -26.38 0.83
CA GLY A 146 14.82 -27.17 0.01
C GLY A 146 15.91 -26.31 -0.64
N LYS A 147 15.54 -25.12 -1.14
CA LYS A 147 16.46 -24.23 -1.86
C LYS A 147 17.42 -23.46 -0.95
N TYR A 148 16.93 -22.89 0.15
CA TYR A 148 17.68 -21.90 0.94
C TYR A 148 18.08 -22.36 2.33
N VAL A 149 17.43 -23.39 2.88
CA VAL A 149 17.78 -23.94 4.20
C VAL A 149 18.62 -25.21 4.03
N GLY A 150 18.19 -26.10 3.14
CA GLY A 150 18.87 -27.36 2.86
C GLY A 150 18.64 -28.41 3.95
N ALA A 151 18.49 -29.67 3.53
CA ALA A 151 18.25 -30.78 4.45
C ALA A 151 19.43 -31.03 5.41
N SER A 152 20.65 -30.74 4.98
CA SER A 152 21.88 -30.90 5.78
C SER A 152 21.90 -29.98 7.01
N TYR A 153 21.46 -28.73 6.87
CA TYR A 153 21.37 -27.78 7.98
C TYR A 153 20.34 -28.21 9.02
N VAL A 154 19.15 -28.62 8.57
CA VAL A 154 18.08 -29.13 9.46
C VAL A 154 18.55 -30.37 10.22
N ASN A 155 19.24 -31.29 9.54
CA ASN A 155 19.81 -32.49 10.16
C ASN A 155 20.94 -32.16 11.14
N ALA A 156 21.77 -31.16 10.85
CA ALA A 156 22.81 -30.68 11.78
C ALA A 156 22.19 -30.10 13.06
N ARG A 157 21.20 -29.21 12.94
CA ARG A 157 20.48 -28.64 14.09
C ARG A 157 19.76 -29.70 14.92
N ARG A 158 19.17 -30.71 14.28
CA ARG A 158 18.55 -31.84 14.97
C ARG A 158 19.58 -32.65 15.77
N ARG A 159 20.76 -32.91 15.19
CA ARG A 159 21.86 -33.58 15.89
C ARG A 159 22.40 -32.76 17.05
N GLU A 160 22.62 -31.46 16.86
CA GLU A 160 23.03 -30.54 17.93
C GLU A 160 22.01 -30.56 19.09
N PHE A 161 20.71 -30.47 18.79
CA PHE A 161 19.66 -30.53 19.80
C PHE A 161 19.63 -31.86 20.55
N LEU A 162 19.75 -32.99 19.84
CA LEU A 162 19.83 -34.31 20.47
C LEU A 162 21.09 -34.46 21.32
N ASN A 163 22.23 -33.94 20.86
CA ASN A 163 23.48 -33.92 21.64
C ASN A 163 23.37 -33.02 22.87
N LEU A 164 22.60 -31.93 22.82
CA LEU A 164 22.35 -31.10 24.01
C LEU A 164 21.43 -31.81 25.02
N ILE A 165 20.39 -32.50 24.55
CA ILE A 165 19.49 -33.28 25.42
C ILE A 165 20.19 -34.50 26.02
N LEU A 166 21.05 -35.16 25.25
CA LEU A 166 21.70 -36.41 25.64
C LEU A 166 23.09 -36.20 26.25
N GLY A 167 23.68 -35.00 26.12
CA GLY A 167 25.07 -34.70 26.45
C GLY A 167 25.29 -33.88 27.72
N ASP A 168 24.25 -33.38 28.38
CA ASP A 168 24.40 -32.75 29.71
C ASP A 168 24.62 -33.79 30.83
N ARG A 169 24.36 -35.07 30.55
CA ARG A 169 24.88 -36.25 31.26
C ARG A 169 24.53 -37.51 30.45
N PRO A 170 25.45 -38.43 30.16
CA PRO A 170 25.05 -39.74 29.63
C PRO A 170 24.14 -40.42 30.66
N MET A 171 23.02 -41.03 30.22
CA MET A 171 22.10 -41.79 31.09
C MET A 171 22.86 -42.76 32.02
N ALA A 172 23.99 -43.29 31.55
CA ALA A 172 24.90 -44.15 32.31
C ALA A 172 25.52 -43.49 33.56
N GLU A 173 25.77 -42.18 33.56
CA GLU A 173 26.24 -41.45 34.75
C GLU A 173 25.12 -41.26 35.77
N TYR A 174 23.88 -41.04 35.33
CA TYR A 174 22.70 -41.02 36.22
C TYR A 174 22.40 -42.40 36.82
N GLU A 175 22.49 -43.47 36.03
CA GLU A 175 22.34 -44.85 36.54
C GLU A 175 23.43 -45.20 37.56
N ALA A 176 24.66 -44.73 37.35
CA ALA A 176 25.77 -44.94 38.27
C ALA A 176 25.67 -44.10 39.57
N GLU A 177 24.94 -42.98 39.57
CA GLU A 177 24.61 -42.23 40.79
C GLU A 177 23.45 -42.88 41.55
N PHE A 178 22.42 -43.37 40.83
CA PHE A 178 21.24 -44.02 41.43
C PHE A 178 21.54 -45.39 42.07
N LEU A 179 22.59 -46.08 41.62
CA LEU A 179 23.06 -47.35 42.19
C LEU A 179 24.11 -47.17 43.30
N ARG A 180 24.44 -45.93 43.69
CA ARG A 180 25.40 -45.60 44.75
C ARG A 180 24.76 -45.17 46.08
N GLU A 181 23.43 -45.10 46.15
CA GLU A 181 22.62 -44.90 47.37
C GLU A 181 21.98 -46.21 47.84
#